data_AF-A0A2T2S9U6-F1
#
_entry.id   AF-A0A2T2S9U6-F1
#
_cell.length_a   1.000
_cell.length_b   1.000
_cell.length_c   1.000
_cell.angle_alpha   90.00
_cell.angle_beta   90.00
_cell.angle_gamma   90.00
#
_symmetry.space_group_name_H-M   'P 1'
#
loop_
_entity.id
_entity.type
_entity.pdbx_description
1 polymer ?
#
loop_
_entity_poly.entity_id
_entity_poly.type
_entity_poly.pdbx_seq_one_letter_code
_entity_poly.pdbx_strand_id
1 'polypeptide(L)'
;MIDRSTTALVLLTLGLSVLLTGCDSTSPRDTTQPNLFEATNDLESRMTTLDDTVSMQTFGLTDGPQSSKSVQDLSFTGVAQIAPPVAPPDDTTRASYLSTAGGQLHVGYKALGPAFKGGIDILDASDPTNISDVSSLRSSDLDVQEVVYDGDEDALFVAAALNPSSYEGDLQGTPSSLIKVTNLSNPQTKVAGL
;
A
#
# COMPACT_ATOMS: atom_id res chain seq x y z
N MET A 1 -17.09 62.13 -35.38
CA MET A 1 -18.11 61.25 -34.78
C MET A 1 -17.56 59.84 -34.81
N ILE A 2 -16.99 59.39 -33.69
CA ILE A 2 -16.60 57.99 -33.50
C ILE A 2 -17.86 57.28 -33.03
N ASP A 3 -18.29 56.28 -33.80
CA ASP A 3 -19.55 55.59 -33.61
C ASP A 3 -19.51 54.79 -32.29
N ARG A 4 -20.46 55.07 -31.38
CA ARG A 4 -20.55 54.44 -30.05
C ARG A 4 -20.71 52.92 -30.13
N SER A 5 -21.15 52.41 -31.29
CA SER A 5 -21.30 50.97 -31.54
C SER A 5 -19.96 50.23 -31.66
N THR A 6 -18.92 50.88 -32.19
CA THR A 6 -17.61 50.23 -32.39
C THR A 6 -16.79 50.11 -31.11
N THR A 7 -16.98 51.01 -30.14
CA THR A 7 -16.25 50.98 -28.86
C THR A 7 -16.73 49.84 -27.95
N ALA A 8 -18.02 49.50 -27.99
CA ALA A 8 -18.56 48.40 -27.18
C ALA A 8 -18.07 47.02 -27.65
N LEU A 9 -17.88 46.83 -28.96
CA LEU A 9 -17.44 45.55 -29.53
C LEU A 9 -15.96 45.25 -29.24
N VAL A 10 -15.10 46.28 -29.26
CA VAL A 10 -13.66 46.15 -28.98
C VAL A 10 -13.40 45.86 -27.49
N LEU A 11 -14.21 46.42 -26.59
CA LEU A 11 -14.14 46.14 -25.15
C LEU A 11 -14.58 44.72 -24.79
N LEU A 12 -15.54 44.15 -25.51
CA LEU A 12 -16.00 42.77 -25.28
C LEU A 12 -14.96 41.73 -25.75
N THR A 13 -14.25 42.00 -26.84
CA THR A 13 -13.20 41.11 -27.35
C THR A 13 -11.92 41.12 -26.52
N LEU A 14 -11.62 42.20 -25.79
CA LEU A 14 -10.44 42.28 -24.92
C LEU A 14 -10.67 41.71 -23.51
N GLY A 15 -11.92 41.59 -23.08
CA GLY A 15 -12.27 40.98 -21.79
C GLY A 15 -12.28 39.45 -21.81
N LEU A 16 -12.48 38.84 -22.98
CA LEU A 16 -12.58 37.37 -23.11
C LEU A 16 -11.21 36.67 -23.21
N SER A 17 -10.16 37.39 -23.62
CA SER A 17 -8.79 36.85 -23.72
C SER A 17 -8.04 36.79 -22.39
N VAL A 18 -8.53 37.45 -21.33
CA VAL A 18 -7.93 37.41 -19.99
C VAL A 18 -8.45 36.22 -19.15
N LEU A 19 -9.52 35.55 -19.59
CA LEU A 19 -10.10 34.39 -18.90
C LEU A 19 -9.57 33.03 -19.39
N LEU A 20 -8.73 33.00 -20.43
CA LEU A 20 -8.19 31.77 -21.02
C LEU A 20 -6.70 31.55 -20.71
N THR A 21 -6.05 32.47 -20.01
CA THR A 21 -4.74 32.19 -19.38
C THR A 21 -4.99 31.52 -18.04
N GLY A 22 -5.56 30.32 -18.07
CA GLY A 22 -5.33 29.36 -17.00
C GLY A 22 -3.82 29.10 -16.96
N CYS A 23 -3.16 29.51 -15.88
CA CYS A 23 -1.78 29.13 -15.61
C CYS A 23 -1.74 27.62 -15.36
N ASP A 24 -1.78 26.82 -16.42
CA ASP A 24 -1.26 25.46 -16.35
C ASP A 24 0.26 25.55 -16.54
N SER A 25 0.91 26.12 -15.52
CA SER A 25 2.36 26.10 -15.41
C SER A 25 2.78 24.77 -14.82
N THR A 26 2.59 23.66 -15.54
CA THR A 26 3.37 22.46 -15.28
C THR A 26 4.78 22.73 -15.79
N SER A 27 5.56 23.49 -15.03
CA SER A 27 7.01 23.39 -15.16
C SER A 27 7.34 21.91 -14.97
N PRO A 28 8.02 21.24 -15.90
CA PRO A 28 8.57 19.92 -15.64
C PRO A 28 9.60 20.10 -14.54
N ARG A 29 9.15 19.87 -13.30
CA ARG A 29 10.02 19.87 -12.14
C ARG A 29 10.76 18.55 -12.26
N ASP A 30 12.07 18.66 -12.45
CA ASP A 30 12.97 17.51 -12.45
C ASP A 30 13.03 16.97 -11.02
N THR A 31 11.96 16.27 -10.62
CA THR A 31 11.83 15.67 -9.31
C THR A 31 12.30 14.24 -9.45
N THR A 32 13.54 13.97 -9.06
CA THR A 32 13.90 12.62 -8.60
C THR A 32 12.89 12.27 -7.51
N GLN A 33 11.91 11.45 -7.86
CA GLN A 33 10.85 11.04 -6.95
C GLN A 33 11.50 10.31 -5.78
N PRO A 34 11.36 10.80 -4.53
CA PRO A 34 11.94 10.12 -3.39
C PRO A 34 11.28 8.75 -3.22
N ASN A 35 12.08 7.75 -2.86
CA ASN A 35 11.56 6.41 -2.57
C ASN A 35 10.73 6.47 -1.30
N LEU A 36 9.50 5.95 -1.38
CA LEU A 36 8.57 5.94 -0.25
C LEU A 36 8.81 4.76 0.70
N PHE A 37 9.64 3.82 0.28
CA PHE A 37 10.03 2.66 1.06
C PHE A 37 11.55 2.56 1.16
N GLU A 38 11.99 2.02 2.28
CA GLU A 38 13.35 1.56 2.52
C GLU A 38 13.30 0.06 2.79
N ALA A 39 14.24 -0.70 2.22
CA ALA A 39 14.38 -2.11 2.56
C ALA A 39 14.96 -2.25 3.97
N THR A 40 14.41 -3.17 4.76
CA THR A 40 14.89 -3.51 6.10
C THR A 40 15.12 -5.02 6.21
N ASN A 41 15.93 -5.41 7.19
CA ASN A 41 16.33 -6.80 7.45
C ASN A 41 15.94 -7.25 8.87
N ASP A 42 14.90 -6.65 9.45
CA ASP A 42 14.47 -6.89 10.83
C ASP A 42 13.37 -7.96 10.94
N LEU A 43 12.76 -8.40 9.83
CA LEU A 43 11.64 -9.35 9.83
C LEU A 43 11.98 -10.68 10.53
N GLU A 44 13.14 -11.26 10.23
CA GLU A 44 13.65 -12.46 10.92
C GLU A 44 13.69 -12.27 12.44
N SER A 45 14.13 -11.11 12.92
CA SER A 45 14.22 -10.81 14.36
C SER A 45 12.86 -10.60 15.02
N ARG A 46 11.81 -10.31 14.24
CA ARG A 46 10.42 -10.15 14.70
C ARG A 46 9.61 -11.45 14.63
N MET A 47 10.16 -12.49 14.02
CA MET A 47 9.49 -13.76 13.83
C MET A 47 9.77 -14.72 14.99
N THR A 48 8.71 -15.36 15.48
CA THR A 48 8.77 -16.48 16.42
C THR A 48 8.17 -17.70 15.74
N THR A 49 8.98 -18.76 15.57
CA THR A 49 8.50 -20.04 15.05
C THR A 49 7.54 -20.70 16.05
N LEU A 50 6.48 -21.29 15.54
CA LEU A 50 5.48 -22.02 16.29
C LEU A 50 5.41 -23.47 15.79
N ASP A 51 4.95 -24.36 16.65
CA ASP A 51 4.63 -25.76 16.33
C ASP A 51 3.44 -26.21 17.19
N ASP A 52 2.43 -25.34 17.27
CA ASP A 52 1.23 -25.58 18.07
C ASP A 52 0.07 -25.96 17.15
N THR A 53 -0.55 -27.11 17.41
CA THR A 53 -1.61 -27.66 16.58
C THR A 53 -2.94 -27.62 17.32
N VAL A 54 -3.89 -26.89 16.75
CA VAL A 54 -5.25 -26.77 17.26
C VAL A 54 -6.21 -27.50 16.33
N SER A 55 -6.97 -28.44 16.88
CA SER A 55 -8.05 -29.11 16.15
C SER A 55 -9.36 -28.36 16.34
N MET A 56 -10.00 -28.00 15.23
CA MET A 56 -11.34 -27.45 15.19
C MET A 56 -12.33 -28.51 14.74
N GLN A 57 -13.32 -28.76 15.59
CA GLN A 57 -14.49 -29.55 15.22
C GLN A 57 -15.39 -28.69 14.34
N THR A 58 -15.67 -29.13 13.11
CA THR A 58 -16.61 -28.43 12.24
C THR A 58 -18.03 -28.70 12.74
N PHE A 59 -18.64 -27.74 13.44
CA PHE A 59 -20.07 -27.82 13.73
C PHE A 59 -20.85 -27.50 12.46
N GLY A 60 -21.66 -28.46 12.02
CA GLY A 60 -22.23 -28.50 10.67
C GLY A 60 -23.05 -27.28 10.28
N LEU A 61 -22.69 -26.68 9.14
CA LEU A 61 -23.64 -26.00 8.25
C LEU A 61 -24.62 -27.06 7.72
N THR A 62 -25.64 -27.39 8.50
CA THR A 62 -26.67 -28.34 8.13
C THR A 62 -27.98 -27.60 7.85
N ASP A 63 -28.05 -26.96 6.67
CA ASP A 63 -29.35 -26.72 6.05
C ASP A 63 -29.77 -28.01 5.34
N GLY A 64 -30.52 -28.85 6.04
CA GLY A 64 -31.34 -29.89 5.41
C GLY A 64 -31.34 -31.25 6.12
N PRO A 65 -32.50 -31.94 6.12
CA PRO A 65 -32.62 -33.26 6.71
C PRO A 65 -31.89 -34.29 5.84
N GLN A 66 -30.99 -35.03 6.48
CA GLN A 66 -30.28 -36.20 5.97
C GLN A 66 -29.10 -35.95 5.03
N SER A 67 -27.91 -35.75 5.62
CA SER A 67 -26.70 -36.40 5.14
C SER A 67 -25.75 -36.62 6.32
N SER A 68 -25.48 -37.89 6.65
CA SER A 68 -24.42 -38.29 7.57
C SER A 68 -23.05 -38.07 6.92
N LYS A 69 -22.70 -36.82 6.61
CA LYS A 69 -21.34 -36.45 6.23
C LYS A 69 -20.51 -36.43 7.51
N SER A 70 -19.43 -37.21 7.54
CA SER A 70 -18.54 -37.22 8.70
C SER A 70 -18.07 -35.79 8.97
N VAL A 71 -18.10 -35.41 10.24
CA VAL A 71 -17.37 -34.24 10.74
C VAL A 71 -15.92 -34.44 10.30
N GLN A 72 -15.41 -33.59 9.40
CA GLN A 72 -13.98 -33.56 9.16
C GLN A 72 -13.39 -32.68 10.24
N ASP A 73 -12.61 -33.27 11.13
CA ASP A 73 -11.79 -32.49 12.04
C ASP A 73 -10.77 -31.73 11.20
N LEU A 74 -10.82 -30.40 11.25
CA LEU A 74 -9.82 -29.55 10.63
C LEU A 74 -8.74 -29.29 11.66
N SER A 75 -7.50 -29.60 11.31
CA SER A 75 -6.35 -29.30 12.16
C SER A 75 -5.59 -28.11 11.59
N PHE A 76 -5.30 -27.13 12.44
CA PHE A 76 -4.50 -25.96 12.09
C PHE A 76 -3.23 -26.00 12.92
N THR A 77 -2.09 -25.87 12.25
CA THR A 77 -0.79 -25.73 12.93
C THR A 77 -0.35 -24.29 12.77
N GLY A 78 -0.12 -23.60 13.89
CA GLY A 78 0.56 -22.31 13.88
C GLY A 78 2.03 -22.54 13.57
N VAL A 79 2.55 -21.85 12.56
CA VAL A 79 3.93 -22.03 12.04
C VAL A 79 4.82 -20.86 12.41
N ALA A 80 4.26 -19.64 12.39
CA ALA A 80 4.99 -18.44 12.78
C ALA A 80 4.05 -17.40 13.38
N GLN A 81 4.58 -16.64 14.33
CA GLN A 81 4.02 -15.38 14.79
C GLN A 81 5.00 -14.27 14.47
N ILE A 82 4.54 -13.20 13.85
CA ILE A 82 5.37 -12.06 13.44
C ILE A 82 4.90 -10.83 14.21
N ALA A 83 5.78 -10.25 15.01
CA ALA A 83 5.51 -8.96 15.62
C ALA A 83 5.47 -7.87 14.54
N PRO A 84 4.56 -6.89 14.62
CA PRO A 84 4.53 -5.79 13.67
C PRO A 84 5.84 -4.97 13.72
N PRO A 85 6.24 -4.31 12.62
CA PRO A 85 7.42 -3.44 12.64
C PRO A 85 7.21 -2.28 13.62
N VAL A 86 8.14 -2.10 14.57
CA VAL A 86 8.09 -1.03 15.59
C VAL A 86 9.14 0.03 15.27
N ALA A 87 8.75 1.31 15.28
CA ALA A 87 9.69 2.42 15.17
C ALA A 87 9.50 3.37 16.38
N PRO A 88 10.58 3.75 17.10
CA PRO A 88 10.51 4.73 18.17
C PRO A 88 9.84 6.05 17.74
N PRO A 89 9.23 6.82 18.67
CA PRO A 89 9.08 6.58 20.11
C PRO A 89 7.61 6.26 20.44
N ASP A 90 7.18 4.99 20.42
CA ASP A 90 5.83 4.55 20.86
C ASP A 90 4.77 4.38 19.76
N ASP A 91 5.12 4.55 18.48
CA ASP A 91 4.18 4.25 17.40
C ASP A 91 4.17 2.75 17.10
N THR A 92 3.09 2.10 17.51
CA THR A 92 2.79 0.71 17.14
C THR A 92 2.17 0.69 15.75
N THR A 93 2.59 -0.25 14.92
CA THR A 93 1.91 -0.54 13.66
C THR A 93 1.00 -1.75 13.83
N ARG A 94 -0.01 -1.88 12.97
CA ARG A 94 -0.84 -3.08 12.86
C ARG A 94 -0.89 -3.56 11.43
N ALA A 95 -1.03 -4.88 11.25
CA ALA A 95 -1.37 -5.44 9.96
C ALA A 95 -2.70 -4.83 9.47
N SER A 96 -2.70 -4.34 8.24
CA SER A 96 -3.85 -3.76 7.56
C SER A 96 -4.35 -4.65 6.42
N TYR A 97 -3.47 -5.46 5.84
CA TYR A 97 -3.77 -6.31 4.71
C TYR A 97 -2.87 -7.55 4.71
N LEU A 98 -3.41 -8.66 4.20
CA LEU A 98 -2.69 -9.90 3.96
C LEU A 98 -3.12 -10.44 2.60
N SER A 99 -2.15 -10.68 1.72
CA SER A 99 -2.38 -11.33 0.43
C SER A 99 -1.35 -12.42 0.16
N THR A 100 -1.70 -13.29 -0.78
CA THR A 100 -0.86 -14.39 -1.21
C THR A 100 -0.75 -14.38 -2.73
N ALA A 101 0.47 -14.55 -3.26
CA ALA A 101 0.72 -14.61 -4.70
C ALA A 101 2.04 -15.34 -4.96
N GLY A 102 2.05 -16.29 -5.90
CA GLY A 102 3.27 -16.99 -6.32
C GLY A 102 3.97 -17.77 -5.19
N GLY A 103 3.24 -18.24 -4.18
CA GLY A 103 3.81 -18.91 -3.00
C GLY A 103 4.30 -17.94 -1.91
N GLN A 104 4.26 -16.63 -2.14
CA GLN A 104 4.65 -15.62 -1.17
C GLN A 104 3.45 -15.06 -0.41
N LEU A 105 3.66 -14.74 0.87
CA LEU A 105 2.77 -13.93 1.69
C LEU A 105 3.24 -12.47 1.68
N HIS A 106 2.30 -11.55 1.56
CA HIS A 106 2.55 -10.11 1.64
C HIS A 106 1.67 -9.52 2.74
N VAL A 107 2.28 -8.89 3.73
CA VAL A 107 1.58 -8.29 4.87
C VAL A 107 1.78 -6.79 4.84
N GLY A 108 0.71 -6.03 4.62
CA GLY A 108 0.72 -4.57 4.70
C GLY A 108 0.53 -4.11 6.14
N TYR A 109 1.23 -3.05 6.53
CA TYR A 109 1.14 -2.44 7.86
C TYR A 109 0.80 -0.95 7.79
N LYS A 110 0.15 -0.47 8.85
CA LYS A 110 -0.12 0.96 9.08
C LYS A 110 0.05 1.34 10.54
N ALA A 111 0.29 2.62 10.78
CA ALA A 111 0.39 3.16 12.13
C ALA A 111 -0.94 3.07 12.92
N LEU A 112 -0.81 2.97 14.24
CA LEU A 112 -1.89 3.26 15.18
C LEU A 112 -1.83 4.75 15.56
N GLY A 113 -2.56 5.60 14.85
CA GLY A 113 -2.70 7.01 15.23
C GLY A 113 -2.55 7.97 14.06
N PRO A 114 -2.13 9.23 14.32
CA PRO A 114 -2.02 10.27 13.31
C PRO A 114 -0.69 10.26 12.54
N ALA A 115 0.31 9.52 13.01
CA ALA A 115 1.58 9.35 12.31
C ALA A 115 1.41 8.40 11.11
N PHE A 116 2.30 8.49 10.13
CA PHE A 116 2.38 7.58 8.99
C PHE A 116 3.61 6.71 9.15
N LYS A 117 3.44 5.40 9.30
CA LYS A 117 4.54 4.46 9.57
C LYS A 117 4.22 3.07 9.02
N GLY A 118 3.85 3.01 7.75
CA GLY A 118 3.50 1.79 7.06
C GLY A 118 4.72 0.92 6.73
N GLY A 119 4.44 -0.29 6.29
CA GLY A 119 5.46 -1.23 5.86
C GLY A 119 4.84 -2.42 5.16
N ILE A 120 5.70 -3.25 4.57
CA ILE A 120 5.31 -4.47 3.88
C ILE A 120 6.28 -5.57 4.29
N ASP A 121 5.79 -6.66 4.87
CA ASP A 121 6.56 -7.89 5.03
C ASP A 121 6.25 -8.83 3.87
N ILE A 122 7.30 -9.48 3.35
CA ILE A 122 7.23 -10.43 2.24
C ILE A 122 7.91 -11.71 2.72
N LEU A 123 7.20 -12.83 2.60
CA LEU A 123 7.67 -14.12 3.10
C LEU A 123 7.45 -15.19 2.04
N ASP A 124 8.43 -16.06 1.84
CA ASP A 124 8.19 -17.30 1.13
C ASP A 124 7.42 -18.27 2.04
N ALA A 125 6.22 -18.67 1.59
CA ALA A 125 5.37 -19.65 2.23
C ALA A 125 4.99 -20.78 1.25
N SER A 126 5.83 -21.02 0.23
CA SER A 126 5.68 -22.13 -0.70
C SER A 126 5.74 -23.48 0.01
N ASP A 127 6.57 -23.58 1.06
CA ASP A 127 6.47 -24.61 2.09
C ASP A 127 5.76 -24.03 3.32
N PRO A 128 4.48 -24.37 3.56
CA PRO A 128 3.74 -23.84 4.69
C PRO A 128 4.27 -24.34 6.03
N THR A 129 5.18 -25.32 6.08
CA THR A 129 5.80 -25.81 7.31
C THR A 129 7.10 -25.09 7.65
N ASN A 130 7.64 -24.29 6.72
CA ASN A 130 8.90 -23.60 6.87
C ASN A 130 8.88 -22.25 6.14
N ILE A 131 8.76 -21.17 6.90
CA ILE A 131 8.77 -19.81 6.36
C ILE A 131 10.23 -19.37 6.16
N SER A 132 10.59 -19.02 4.92
CA SER A 132 11.95 -18.61 4.53
C SER A 132 11.94 -17.33 3.68
N ASP A 133 13.14 -16.89 3.27
CA ASP A 133 13.38 -15.79 2.32
C ASP A 133 12.56 -14.53 2.64
N VAL A 134 12.71 -14.07 3.87
CA VAL A 134 11.94 -12.96 4.39
C VAL A 134 12.57 -11.62 4.02
N SER A 135 11.75 -10.69 3.56
CA SER A 135 12.17 -9.31 3.33
C SER A 135 11.12 -8.34 3.84
N SER A 136 11.53 -7.12 4.17
CA SER A 136 10.64 -6.11 4.69
C SER A 136 10.94 -4.76 4.08
N LEU A 137 9.88 -3.99 3.89
CA LEU A 137 9.90 -2.61 3.44
C LEU A 137 9.29 -1.74 4.53
N ARG A 138 9.90 -0.60 4.83
CA ARG A 138 9.38 0.37 5.81
C ARG A 138 9.20 1.74 5.18
N SER A 139 8.18 2.46 5.62
CA SER A 139 7.97 3.86 5.28
C SER A 139 7.75 4.71 6.53
N SER A 140 8.22 5.96 6.48
CA SER A 140 7.88 7.03 7.43
C SER A 140 6.80 7.98 6.91
N ASP A 141 6.32 7.75 5.69
CA ASP A 141 5.59 8.77 4.92
C ASP A 141 4.24 8.27 4.40
N LEU A 142 3.94 6.98 4.59
CA LEU A 142 2.67 6.40 4.21
C LEU A 142 2.19 5.34 5.18
N ASP A 143 0.92 4.99 5.08
CA ASP A 143 0.29 3.84 5.70
C ASP A 143 -0.27 2.92 4.61
N VAL A 144 0.08 1.63 4.65
CA VAL A 144 -0.37 0.65 3.66
C VAL A 144 -1.81 0.23 3.96
N GLN A 145 -2.68 0.26 2.95
CA GLN A 145 -4.07 -0.24 3.05
C GLN A 145 -4.27 -1.55 2.30
N GLU A 146 -3.54 -1.74 1.21
CA GLU A 146 -3.59 -2.95 0.38
C GLU A 146 -2.25 -3.16 -0.33
N VAL A 147 -1.89 -4.43 -0.55
CA VAL A 147 -0.69 -4.86 -1.29
C VAL A 147 -1.05 -5.99 -2.24
N VAL A 148 -0.74 -5.82 -3.52
CA VAL A 148 -0.87 -6.85 -4.55
C VAL A 148 0.49 -7.05 -5.20
N TYR A 149 0.97 -8.29 -5.24
CA TYR A 149 2.17 -8.62 -5.99
C TYR A 149 1.82 -9.05 -7.41
N ASP A 150 2.51 -8.47 -8.38
CA ASP A 150 2.49 -8.85 -9.77
C ASP A 150 3.80 -9.57 -10.10
N GLY A 151 3.70 -10.88 -10.32
CA GLY A 151 4.85 -11.73 -10.65
C GLY A 151 5.37 -11.56 -12.08
N ASP A 152 4.56 -11.02 -13.01
CA ASP A 152 5.01 -10.75 -14.37
C ASP A 152 5.89 -9.48 -14.41
N GLU A 153 5.57 -8.50 -13.57
CA GLU A 153 6.31 -7.24 -13.45
C GLU A 153 7.38 -7.23 -12.34
N ASP A 154 7.41 -8.28 -11.52
CA ASP A 154 8.19 -8.37 -10.27
C ASP A 154 8.05 -7.10 -9.41
N ALA A 155 6.79 -6.77 -9.11
CA ALA A 155 6.42 -5.50 -8.49
C ALA A 155 5.31 -5.64 -7.46
N LEU A 156 5.33 -4.74 -6.47
CA LEU A 156 4.20 -4.54 -5.56
C LEU A 156 3.38 -3.33 -5.99
N PHE A 157 2.07 -3.52 -6.09
CA PHE A 157 1.09 -2.44 -6.17
C PHE A 157 0.49 -2.20 -4.80
N VAL A 158 0.62 -0.97 -4.32
CA VAL A 158 0.33 -0.59 -2.94
C VAL A 158 -0.69 0.54 -2.94
N ALA A 159 -1.88 0.29 -2.41
CA ALA A 159 -2.81 1.36 -2.08
C ALA A 159 -2.42 1.93 -0.72
N ALA A 160 -2.08 3.21 -0.66
CA ALA A 160 -1.54 3.83 0.53
C ALA A 160 -2.25 5.14 0.88
N ALA A 161 -2.34 5.42 2.18
CA ALA A 161 -2.59 6.76 2.68
C ALA A 161 -1.25 7.47 2.83
N LEU A 162 -1.11 8.66 2.26
CA LEU A 162 0.14 9.41 2.22
C LEU A 162 0.12 10.54 3.25
N ASN A 163 1.26 10.77 3.91
CA ASN A 163 1.50 11.97 4.67
C ASN A 163 1.51 13.17 3.71
N PRO A 164 0.52 14.08 3.77
CA PRO A 164 0.40 15.17 2.79
C PRO A 164 1.57 16.15 2.80
N SER A 165 2.34 16.19 3.89
CA SER A 165 3.52 17.04 4.05
C SER A 165 4.84 16.39 3.68
N SER A 166 4.87 15.07 3.47
CA SER A 166 6.10 14.32 3.20
C SER A 166 6.49 14.28 1.73
N TYR A 167 5.66 14.81 0.83
CA TYR A 167 5.87 14.65 -0.61
C TYR A 167 5.88 15.97 -1.39
N GLU A 168 6.93 16.11 -2.19
CA GLU A 168 7.08 17.12 -3.24
C GLU A 168 6.91 16.42 -4.59
N GLY A 169 6.11 16.99 -5.51
CA GLY A 169 5.84 16.41 -6.83
C GLY A 169 4.36 16.06 -7.03
N ASP A 170 4.08 15.04 -7.85
CA ASP A 170 2.71 14.68 -8.28
C ASP A 170 1.75 14.22 -7.16
N LEU A 171 2.28 13.87 -5.98
CA LEU A 171 1.48 13.46 -4.81
C LEU A 171 1.33 14.57 -3.75
N GLN A 172 1.81 15.78 -4.02
CA GLN A 172 1.69 16.87 -3.06
C GLN A 172 0.21 17.19 -2.80
N GLY A 173 -0.21 17.07 -1.54
CA GLY A 173 -1.60 17.30 -1.14
C GLY A 173 -2.57 16.15 -1.46
N THR A 174 -2.12 15.04 -2.04
CA THR A 174 -2.97 13.86 -2.28
C THR A 174 -2.92 12.94 -1.05
N PRO A 175 -4.04 12.73 -0.34
CA PRO A 175 -4.04 11.91 0.88
C PRO A 175 -3.97 10.40 0.58
N SER A 176 -4.16 9.99 -0.67
CA SER A 176 -4.16 8.60 -1.11
C SER A 176 -3.50 8.46 -2.47
N SER A 177 -2.86 7.32 -2.72
CA SER A 177 -2.32 6.98 -4.04
C SER A 177 -2.18 5.47 -4.22
N LEU A 178 -2.21 5.05 -5.47
CA LEU A 178 -1.74 3.73 -5.89
C LEU A 178 -0.27 3.86 -6.31
N ILE A 179 0.59 3.14 -5.61
CA ILE A 179 2.04 3.18 -5.76
C ILE A 179 2.52 1.85 -6.34
N LYS A 180 3.42 1.90 -7.31
CA LYS A 180 4.18 0.74 -7.76
C LYS A 180 5.56 0.76 -7.11
N VAL A 181 5.94 -0.35 -6.48
CA VAL A 181 7.25 -0.59 -5.88
C VAL A 181 7.96 -1.69 -6.67
N THR A 182 9.19 -1.43 -7.09
CA THR A 182 10.04 -2.36 -7.86
C THR A 182 11.40 -2.50 -7.19
N ASN A 183 12.19 -3.51 -7.58
CA ASN A 183 13.54 -3.73 -7.04
C ASN A 183 13.54 -3.81 -5.50
N LEU A 184 12.84 -4.79 -4.93
CA LEU A 184 12.49 -4.83 -3.51
C LEU A 184 13.71 -4.79 -2.55
N SER A 185 14.90 -5.20 -3.02
CA SER A 185 16.15 -5.07 -2.25
C SER A 185 16.70 -3.64 -2.20
N ASN A 186 16.35 -2.79 -3.17
CA ASN A 186 16.64 -1.36 -3.22
C ASN A 186 15.43 -0.61 -3.81
N PRO A 187 14.33 -0.51 -3.03
CA PRO A 187 13.00 -0.24 -3.54
C PRO A 187 12.93 1.07 -4.32
N GLN A 188 12.36 1.01 -5.52
CA GLN A 188 12.06 2.17 -6.35
C GLN A 188 10.56 2.38 -6.42
N THR A 189 10.12 3.60 -6.12
CA THR A 189 8.71 3.97 -6.02
C THR A 189 8.26 4.81 -7.21
N LYS A 190 7.13 4.46 -7.82
CA LYS A 190 6.47 5.27 -8.86
C LYS A 190 4.96 5.38 -8.59
N VAL A 191 4.37 6.53 -8.91
CA VAL A 191 2.90 6.69 -8.90
C VAL A 191 2.30 5.87 -10.06
N ALA A 192 1.35 5.00 -9.73
CA ALA A 192 0.58 4.20 -10.69
C ALA A 192 -0.88 4.68 -10.83
N GLY A 193 -1.39 5.44 -9.85
CA GLY A 193 -2.72 6.05 -9.89
C GLY A 193 -3.00 6.95 -8.68
N LEU A 194 -4.10 7.72 -8.75
CA LEU A 194 -4.65 8.55 -7.67
C LEU A 194 -6.00 8.00 -7.23
#